data_AF-A0A4P2R3Y8-F1
#
_entry.id   AF-A0A4P2R3Y8-F1
#
_cell.length_a   1.000
_cell.length_b   1.000
_cell.length_c   1.000
_cell.angle_alpha   90.00
_cell.angle_beta   90.00
_cell.angle_gamma   90.00
#
_symmetry.space_group_name_H-M   'P 1'
#
loop_
_entity.id
_entity.type
_entity.pdbx_description
1 polymer ?
#
loop_
_entity_poly.entity_id
_entity_poly.type
_entity_poly.pdbx_seq_one_letter_code
_entity_poly.pdbx_strand_id
1 'polypeptide(L)'
;MGRPLLASPALLLASLASLASLAVPRTSAAQGQPTLSGAWTASALSEQWSIDAWGEACGPRPRPQGAPGGAVQVQQHGSELSISGAGRSWSTVECWEQMPGLARSKHSASGDARSWQTRCTTPPNDPRRAVVTTTTQATDASIRMVETGQYQFIIQDTTCSASVTRTRTYTLVRREGEAPPVASAPPPAASAPPAASAPPAAPVASEKKPAAPRTCDAPGEPARLEVTPSRKLMRPGERFQFRALVMDAAGCALPTRPAWSIAPGPLASAATVDATGALSLGADAGEGTLGLVASVAGKGVTVAIEVTSPDRYDALLATSGLNEAGESDQAAVAVIAAGTIGGRTTSGEDVGRERKNLFVAIVGGVAACLGFAGLILLRRGRRRAGELEGPASTGGGLGARGGAGADDAPPSSGAALAAPAVGGAVPVGPAPRARGKICPTCGDRYPGEAMFCGKDGTQLVLLN
;
A
#
# COMPACT_ATOMS: atom_id res chain seq x y z
N MET A 1 -23.06 -18.46 -85.23
CA MET A 1 -24.37 -19.16 -85.18
C MET A 1 -24.20 -20.44 -84.37
N GLY A 2 -25.17 -20.78 -83.51
CA GLY A 2 -25.35 -22.15 -83.00
C GLY A 2 -24.72 -22.48 -81.64
N ARG A 3 -25.57 -22.53 -80.62
CA ARG A 3 -25.39 -23.10 -79.25
C ARG A 3 -25.26 -24.66 -79.33
N PRO A 4 -25.34 -25.42 -78.22
CA PRO A 4 -24.62 -25.44 -76.93
C PRO A 4 -24.09 -26.88 -76.59
N LEU A 5 -23.30 -27.05 -75.52
CA LEU A 5 -23.25 -28.33 -74.80
C LEU A 5 -23.24 -28.10 -73.28
N LEU A 6 -24.26 -28.67 -72.63
CA LEU A 6 -24.41 -28.85 -71.19
C LEU A 6 -23.67 -30.13 -70.76
N ALA A 7 -22.88 -30.04 -69.69
CA ALA A 7 -22.42 -31.14 -68.84
C ALA A 7 -21.85 -30.49 -67.56
N SER A 8 -22.00 -30.95 -66.33
CA SER A 8 -22.78 -32.02 -65.71
C SER A 8 -22.73 -31.72 -64.19
N PRO A 9 -23.83 -31.83 -63.41
CA PRO A 9 -23.86 -31.45 -61.99
C PRO A 9 -23.45 -32.64 -61.12
N ALA A 10 -22.17 -33.04 -61.14
CA ALA A 10 -21.70 -34.18 -60.35
C ALA A 10 -20.41 -33.91 -59.55
N LEU A 11 -19.84 -32.70 -59.64
CA LEU A 11 -18.55 -32.38 -59.00
C LEU A 11 -18.62 -31.31 -57.89
N LEU A 12 -19.82 -30.91 -57.45
CA LEU A 12 -19.99 -29.90 -56.41
C LEU A 12 -20.34 -30.45 -55.01
N LEU A 13 -20.49 -31.77 -54.87
CA LEU A 13 -20.86 -32.40 -53.59
C LEU A 13 -19.68 -33.07 -52.85
N ALA A 14 -18.48 -33.10 -53.42
CA ALA A 14 -17.30 -33.69 -52.78
C ALA A 14 -16.39 -32.67 -52.06
N SER A 15 -16.60 -31.36 -52.25
CA SER A 15 -15.75 -30.30 -51.68
C SER A 15 -16.36 -29.59 -50.47
N LEU A 16 -17.57 -29.97 -50.04
CA LEU A 16 -18.22 -29.42 -48.84
C LEU A 16 -18.08 -30.31 -47.58
N ALA A 17 -17.48 -31.50 -47.69
CA ALA A 17 -17.33 -32.43 -46.56
C ALA A 17 -15.95 -32.38 -45.86
N SER A 18 -15.00 -31.56 -46.33
CA SER A 18 -13.62 -31.51 -45.77
C SER A 18 -13.26 -30.19 -45.06
N LEU A 19 -14.23 -29.30 -44.83
CA LEU A 19 -14.03 -28.04 -44.11
C LEU A 19 -14.79 -27.94 -42.77
N ALA A 20 -15.37 -29.05 -42.30
CA ALA A 20 -16.18 -29.10 -41.08
C ALA A 20 -15.48 -29.77 -39.87
N SER A 21 -14.15 -29.91 -39.88
CA SER A 21 -13.45 -30.76 -38.90
C SER A 21 -12.29 -30.11 -38.13
N LEU A 22 -12.15 -28.78 -38.10
CA LEU A 22 -11.13 -28.09 -37.27
C LEU A 22 -11.61 -26.70 -36.80
N ALA A 23 -12.76 -26.65 -36.13
CA ALA A 23 -13.14 -25.49 -35.32
C ALA A 23 -13.73 -25.97 -34.00
N VAL A 24 -12.93 -26.71 -33.23
CA VAL A 24 -13.17 -26.82 -31.78
C VAL A 24 -12.88 -25.42 -31.24
N PRO A 25 -13.87 -24.69 -30.69
CA PRO A 25 -13.56 -23.48 -29.95
C PRO A 25 -12.67 -23.93 -28.80
N ARG A 26 -11.37 -23.61 -28.89
CA ARG A 26 -10.54 -23.55 -27.69
C ARG A 26 -11.14 -22.43 -26.87
N THR A 27 -12.06 -22.78 -25.98
CA THR A 27 -12.32 -22.02 -24.78
C THR A 27 -10.99 -22.04 -24.01
N SER A 28 -10.09 -21.14 -24.38
CA SER A 28 -9.18 -20.58 -23.39
C SER A 28 -10.11 -19.97 -22.36
N ALA A 29 -10.42 -20.75 -21.32
CA ALA A 29 -10.77 -20.16 -20.04
C ALA A 29 -9.61 -19.20 -19.77
N ALA A 30 -9.84 -17.90 -19.99
CA ALA A 30 -9.05 -16.89 -19.32
C ALA A 30 -9.15 -17.29 -17.86
N GLN A 31 -8.07 -17.87 -17.32
CA GLN A 31 -8.02 -18.23 -15.91
C GLN A 31 -8.19 -16.90 -15.18
N GLY A 32 -9.43 -16.64 -14.75
CA GLY A 32 -9.76 -15.46 -13.99
C GLY A 32 -8.85 -15.43 -12.78
N GLN A 33 -8.44 -14.23 -12.38
CA GLN A 33 -7.67 -14.09 -11.16
C GLN A 33 -8.39 -14.83 -10.00
N PRO A 34 -7.65 -15.55 -9.15
CA PRO A 34 -8.26 -16.25 -8.03
C PRO A 34 -9.05 -15.29 -7.14
N THR A 35 -10.19 -15.73 -6.64
CA THR A 35 -10.96 -14.95 -5.66
C THR A 35 -10.12 -14.69 -4.41
N LEU A 36 -10.30 -13.51 -3.81
CA LEU A 36 -9.77 -13.16 -2.50
C LEU A 36 -10.67 -13.63 -1.36
N SER A 37 -11.89 -14.11 -1.66
CA SER A 37 -12.77 -14.67 -0.64
C SER A 37 -12.16 -15.91 0.01
N GLY A 38 -12.32 -16.04 1.33
CA GLY A 38 -11.90 -17.20 2.09
C GLY A 38 -11.41 -16.89 3.50
N ALA A 39 -10.72 -17.86 4.09
CA ALA A 39 -10.10 -17.76 5.39
C ALA A 39 -8.67 -17.19 5.26
N TRP A 40 -8.36 -16.21 6.10
CA TRP A 40 -7.07 -15.52 6.14
C TRP A 40 -6.59 -15.38 7.59
N THR A 41 -5.32 -15.04 7.75
CA THR A 41 -4.73 -14.68 9.04
C THR A 41 -4.19 -13.25 8.99
N ALA A 42 -4.68 -12.40 9.87
CA ALA A 42 -4.22 -11.03 10.04
C ALA A 42 -3.03 -10.96 11.00
N SER A 43 -2.03 -10.15 10.67
CA SER A 43 -1.00 -9.73 11.61
C SER A 43 -1.58 -8.84 12.71
N ALA A 44 -0.82 -8.67 13.79
CA ALA A 44 -1.05 -7.53 14.68
C ALA A 44 -1.01 -6.23 13.85
N LEU A 45 -1.87 -5.28 14.22
CA LEU A 45 -1.85 -3.94 13.64
C LEU A 45 -0.71 -3.17 14.31
N SER A 46 0.26 -2.77 13.50
CA SER A 46 1.32 -1.86 13.91
C SER A 46 0.83 -0.44 13.80
N GLU A 47 1.06 0.39 14.81
CA GLU A 47 0.77 1.82 14.80
C GLU A 47 2.03 2.61 15.14
N GLN A 48 2.31 3.67 14.38
CA GLN A 48 3.37 4.64 14.64
C GLN A 48 2.77 6.04 14.66
N TRP A 49 3.00 6.77 15.75
CA TRP A 49 2.57 8.16 15.91
C TRP A 49 3.75 9.11 15.75
N SER A 50 3.54 10.21 15.02
CA SER A 50 4.42 11.38 15.00
C SER A 50 3.65 12.57 15.53
N ILE A 51 4.26 13.34 16.43
CA ILE A 51 3.61 14.44 17.14
C ILE A 51 4.26 15.74 16.68
N ASP A 52 3.49 16.61 16.05
CA ASP A 52 3.99 17.88 15.52
C ASP A 52 3.80 19.03 16.51
N ALA A 53 2.62 19.12 17.13
CA ALA A 53 2.31 20.11 18.16
C ALA A 53 1.47 19.48 19.27
N TRP A 54 1.91 19.61 20.52
CA TRP A 54 1.20 19.03 21.67
C TRP A 54 1.48 19.80 22.96
N GLY A 55 0.58 20.73 23.30
CA GLY A 55 0.61 21.44 24.57
C GLY A 55 -0.11 20.69 25.69
N GLU A 56 -0.04 21.22 26.91
CA GLU A 56 -0.66 20.59 28.09
C GLU A 56 -2.18 20.46 27.97
N ALA A 57 -2.83 21.45 27.35
CA ALA A 57 -4.27 21.45 27.09
C ALA A 57 -4.74 20.31 26.15
N CYS A 58 -3.83 19.71 25.38
CA CYS A 58 -4.12 18.59 24.48
C CYS A 58 -4.34 17.26 25.22
N GLY A 59 -4.03 17.20 26.52
CA GLY A 59 -4.10 15.96 27.31
C GLY A 59 -2.97 14.98 26.98
N PRO A 60 -3.13 13.69 27.31
CA PRO A 60 -2.08 12.69 27.11
C PRO A 60 -1.74 12.53 25.62
N ARG A 61 -0.44 12.49 25.33
CA ARG A 61 0.05 12.22 23.97
C ARG A 61 -0.46 10.88 23.47
N PRO A 62 -0.89 10.78 22.19
CA PRO A 62 -1.36 9.55 21.62
C PRO A 62 -0.23 8.51 21.68
N ARG A 63 -0.59 7.28 22.01
CA ARG A 63 0.32 6.14 22.07
C ARG A 63 -0.19 5.05 21.14
N PRO A 64 0.72 4.28 20.51
CA PRO A 64 0.34 3.06 19.80
C PRO A 64 -0.46 2.15 20.73
N GLN A 65 -1.70 1.83 20.34
CA GLN A 65 -2.49 0.84 21.05
C GLN A 65 -2.42 -0.50 20.31
N GLY A 66 -2.23 -0.46 18.98
CA GLY A 66 -2.22 -1.63 18.15
C GLY A 66 -3.55 -2.39 18.19
N ALA A 67 -3.61 -3.50 17.48
CA ALA A 67 -4.73 -4.43 17.56
C ALA A 67 -4.20 -5.86 17.35
N PRO A 68 -4.69 -6.85 18.09
CA PRO A 68 -4.21 -8.22 17.97
C PRO A 68 -4.47 -8.76 16.56
N GLY A 69 -3.56 -9.61 16.08
CA GLY A 69 -3.79 -10.40 14.88
C GLY A 69 -4.80 -11.52 15.13
N GLY A 70 -5.02 -12.37 14.13
CA GLY A 70 -5.90 -13.53 14.29
C GLY A 70 -6.52 -14.01 12.99
N ALA A 71 -7.36 -15.03 13.10
CA ALA A 71 -8.15 -15.50 11.97
C ALA A 71 -9.14 -14.43 11.52
N VAL A 72 -9.26 -14.25 10.20
CA VAL A 72 -10.26 -13.38 9.58
C VAL A 72 -10.91 -14.08 8.40
N GLN A 73 -12.13 -13.69 8.10
CA GLN A 73 -12.81 -14.03 6.85
C GLN A 73 -12.76 -12.81 5.93
N VAL A 74 -12.33 -13.02 4.70
CA VAL A 74 -12.39 -12.03 3.64
C VAL A 74 -13.49 -12.47 2.67
N GLN A 75 -14.33 -11.54 2.27
CA GLN A 75 -15.36 -11.74 1.26
C GLN A 75 -15.18 -10.71 0.16
N GLN A 76 -15.06 -11.17 -1.08
CA GLN A 76 -14.95 -10.33 -2.25
C GLN A 76 -16.33 -10.09 -2.87
N HIS A 77 -16.74 -8.83 -2.93
CA HIS A 77 -17.99 -8.37 -3.53
C HIS A 77 -17.69 -7.48 -4.74
N GLY A 78 -17.61 -8.09 -5.92
CA GLY A 78 -17.19 -7.39 -7.13
C GLY A 78 -15.74 -6.92 -7.03
N SER A 79 -15.52 -5.60 -7.09
CA SER A 79 -14.21 -4.99 -6.90
C SER A 79 -13.82 -4.81 -5.44
N GLU A 80 -14.72 -5.02 -4.47
CA GLU A 80 -14.51 -4.64 -3.07
C GLU A 80 -14.27 -5.83 -2.15
N LEU A 81 -13.66 -5.57 -1.00
CA LEU A 81 -13.49 -6.55 0.06
C LEU A 81 -14.29 -6.15 1.30
N SER A 82 -14.86 -7.16 1.95
CA SER A 82 -15.33 -7.11 3.33
C SER A 82 -14.46 -8.04 4.16
N ILE A 83 -13.86 -7.53 5.24
CA ILE A 83 -12.94 -8.26 6.10
C ILE A 83 -13.55 -8.30 7.51
N SER A 84 -13.66 -9.49 8.10
CA SER A 84 -14.23 -9.69 9.43
C SER A 84 -13.36 -10.59 10.30
N GLY A 85 -13.16 -10.21 11.57
CA GLY A 85 -12.27 -10.90 12.52
C GLY A 85 -11.06 -10.05 12.94
N ALA A 86 -10.19 -10.60 13.80
CA ALA A 86 -8.97 -9.95 14.32
C ALA A 86 -9.18 -8.49 14.81
N GLY A 87 -10.22 -8.28 15.62
CA GLY A 87 -10.49 -7.04 16.33
C GLY A 87 -11.66 -6.21 15.81
N ARG A 88 -11.95 -6.21 14.49
CA ARG A 88 -13.17 -5.59 13.93
C ARG A 88 -13.43 -5.98 12.48
N SER A 89 -14.69 -5.86 12.06
CA SER A 89 -15.08 -5.90 10.65
C SER A 89 -14.91 -4.55 9.97
N TRP A 90 -14.52 -4.54 8.70
CA TRP A 90 -14.47 -3.34 7.85
C TRP A 90 -14.50 -3.71 6.37
N SER A 91 -14.95 -2.78 5.52
CA SER A 91 -14.85 -2.93 4.06
C SER A 91 -13.88 -1.92 3.44
N THR A 92 -13.25 -2.28 2.32
CA THR A 92 -12.37 -1.40 1.53
C THR A 92 -13.04 -0.09 1.13
N VAL A 93 -14.37 -0.07 1.05
CA VAL A 93 -15.15 1.14 0.73
C VAL A 93 -15.41 2.04 1.93
N GLU A 94 -15.04 1.64 3.15
CA GLU A 94 -15.35 2.36 4.40
C GLU A 94 -14.10 3.04 4.97
N CYS A 95 -14.32 3.95 5.90
CA CYS A 95 -13.23 4.46 6.73
C CYS A 95 -12.82 3.35 7.69
N TRP A 96 -11.56 2.92 7.60
CA TRP A 96 -11.04 1.99 8.59
C TRP A 96 -11.06 2.68 9.96
N GLU A 97 -10.41 3.84 10.13
CA GLU A 97 -10.55 4.69 11.32
C GLU A 97 -12.02 5.06 11.58
N GLN A 98 -12.49 4.87 12.82
CA GLN A 98 -13.89 5.07 13.22
C GLN A 98 -14.07 6.28 14.15
N MET A 99 -13.26 7.31 13.95
CA MET A 99 -13.39 8.55 14.70
C MET A 99 -14.76 9.21 14.42
N PRO A 100 -15.49 9.68 15.45
CA PRO A 100 -16.74 10.40 15.24
C PRO A 100 -16.57 11.59 14.27
N GLY A 101 -17.49 11.73 13.32
CA GLY A 101 -17.46 12.79 12.30
C GLY A 101 -16.60 12.46 11.09
N LEU A 102 -15.76 11.43 11.13
CA LEU A 102 -14.97 11.02 9.97
C LEU A 102 -15.87 10.31 8.95
N ALA A 103 -15.91 10.83 7.72
CA ALA A 103 -16.70 10.24 6.64
C ALA A 103 -15.85 10.07 5.37
N ARG A 104 -16.21 9.08 4.56
CA ARG A 104 -15.53 8.82 3.28
C ARG A 104 -15.76 9.98 2.32
N SER A 105 -14.68 10.61 1.88
CA SER A 105 -14.71 11.68 0.87
C SER A 105 -14.27 11.22 -0.51
N LYS A 106 -13.37 10.24 -0.60
CA LYS A 106 -12.97 9.63 -1.89
C LYS A 106 -12.74 8.14 -1.73
N HIS A 107 -12.97 7.40 -2.81
CA HIS A 107 -12.67 5.99 -2.89
C HIS A 107 -12.36 5.60 -4.33
N SER A 108 -11.39 4.72 -4.51
CA SER A 108 -11.06 4.11 -5.78
C SER A 108 -10.64 2.65 -5.57
N ALA A 109 -11.09 1.79 -6.47
CA ALA A 109 -10.68 0.39 -6.56
C ALA A 109 -10.15 0.13 -7.98
N SER A 110 -9.14 -0.72 -8.10
CA SER A 110 -8.70 -1.20 -9.41
C SER A 110 -9.72 -2.19 -9.98
N GLY A 111 -9.83 -2.21 -11.33
CA GLY A 111 -10.77 -3.10 -12.02
C GLY A 111 -10.50 -4.59 -11.83
N ASP A 112 -9.31 -4.95 -11.34
CA ASP A 112 -8.91 -6.32 -11.00
C ASP A 112 -9.11 -6.67 -9.51
N ALA A 113 -9.66 -5.75 -8.70
CA ALA A 113 -9.87 -5.94 -7.27
C ALA A 113 -8.58 -6.30 -6.52
N ARG A 114 -7.46 -5.61 -6.84
CA ARG A 114 -6.15 -5.81 -6.20
C ARG A 114 -5.59 -4.58 -5.53
N SER A 115 -6.16 -3.41 -5.75
CA SER A 115 -5.74 -2.18 -5.10
C SER A 115 -6.93 -1.29 -4.79
N TRP A 116 -6.94 -0.74 -3.58
CA TRP A 116 -7.95 0.17 -3.09
C TRP A 116 -7.29 1.35 -2.41
N GLN A 117 -7.90 2.51 -2.55
CA GLN A 117 -7.54 3.69 -1.80
C GLN A 117 -8.82 4.39 -1.35
N THR A 118 -8.94 4.59 -0.05
CA THR A 118 -10.08 5.26 0.58
C THR A 118 -9.57 6.44 1.37
N ARG A 119 -10.11 7.63 1.07
CA ARG A 119 -9.84 8.85 1.81
C ARG A 119 -11.06 9.21 2.64
N CYS A 120 -10.83 9.45 3.91
CA CYS A 120 -11.82 9.87 4.87
C CYS A 120 -11.41 11.20 5.49
N THR A 121 -12.39 12.07 5.68
CA THR A 121 -12.17 13.43 6.17
C THR A 121 -13.33 13.84 7.07
N THR A 122 -13.03 14.60 8.12
CA THR A 122 -14.09 15.27 8.88
C THR A 122 -14.66 16.46 8.10
N PRO A 123 -15.90 16.88 8.37
CA PRO A 123 -16.50 18.07 7.77
C PRO A 123 -15.64 19.33 7.97
N PRO A 124 -15.70 20.32 7.07
CA PRO A 124 -14.91 21.55 7.20
C PRO A 124 -15.14 22.33 8.49
N ASN A 125 -16.34 22.23 9.06
CA ASN A 125 -16.77 22.87 10.31
C ASN A 125 -16.55 21.99 11.56
N ASP A 126 -15.97 20.80 11.40
CA ASP A 126 -15.61 19.96 12.55
C ASP A 126 -14.38 20.56 13.25
N PRO A 127 -14.45 20.86 14.56
CA PRO A 127 -13.29 21.35 15.32
C PRO A 127 -12.14 20.33 15.37
N ARG A 128 -12.43 19.05 15.08
CA ARG A 128 -11.45 17.97 14.92
C ARG A 128 -11.21 17.77 13.43
N ARG A 129 -10.19 18.42 12.91
CA ARG A 129 -9.76 18.30 11.52
C ARG A 129 -8.99 16.99 11.38
N ALA A 130 -9.57 16.02 10.69
CA ALA A 130 -8.93 14.74 10.44
C ALA A 130 -8.94 14.42 8.94
N VAL A 131 -7.82 13.89 8.46
CA VAL A 131 -7.67 13.36 7.11
C VAL A 131 -6.99 12.01 7.22
N VAL A 132 -7.70 10.96 6.82
CA VAL A 132 -7.22 9.58 6.86
C VAL A 132 -7.23 9.02 5.46
N THR A 133 -6.15 8.35 5.07
CA THR A 133 -6.05 7.65 3.78
C THR A 133 -5.66 6.21 4.04
N THR A 134 -6.54 5.28 3.69
CA THR A 134 -6.32 3.84 3.78
C THR A 134 -6.02 3.31 2.40
N THR A 135 -4.87 2.68 2.24
CA THR A 135 -4.46 1.97 1.02
C THR A 135 -4.45 0.48 1.30
N THR A 136 -5.05 -0.29 0.42
CA THR A 136 -5.06 -1.76 0.49
C THR A 136 -4.54 -2.30 -0.82
N GLN A 137 -3.60 -3.24 -0.75
CA GLN A 137 -3.03 -3.92 -1.91
C GLN A 137 -3.11 -5.42 -1.70
N ALA A 138 -3.53 -6.17 -2.71
CA ALA A 138 -3.69 -7.60 -2.65
C ALA A 138 -2.89 -8.30 -3.75
N THR A 139 -2.32 -9.44 -3.38
CA THR A 139 -1.81 -10.49 -4.27
C THR A 139 -2.65 -11.75 -4.06
N ASP A 140 -2.32 -12.84 -4.73
CA ASP A 140 -3.08 -14.10 -4.61
C ASP A 140 -3.04 -14.72 -3.21
N ALA A 141 -2.00 -14.41 -2.41
CA ALA A 141 -1.78 -15.01 -1.10
C ALA A 141 -1.57 -13.99 0.03
N SER A 142 -1.50 -12.69 -0.28
CA SER A 142 -1.29 -11.64 0.73
C SER A 142 -2.14 -10.41 0.46
N ILE A 143 -2.60 -9.77 1.53
CA ILE A 143 -3.23 -8.44 1.49
C ILE A 143 -2.46 -7.54 2.45
N ARG A 144 -2.09 -6.33 2.03
CA ARG A 144 -1.43 -5.34 2.86
C ARG A 144 -2.30 -4.09 2.95
N MET A 145 -2.63 -3.72 4.18
CA MET A 145 -3.33 -2.49 4.52
C MET A 145 -2.33 -1.51 5.14
N VAL A 146 -2.26 -0.30 4.59
CA VAL A 146 -1.51 0.83 5.17
C VAL A 146 -2.46 2.02 5.28
N GLU A 147 -2.61 2.55 6.48
CA GLU A 147 -3.40 3.76 6.74
C GLU A 147 -2.49 4.88 7.23
N THR A 148 -2.65 6.07 6.68
CA THR A 148 -2.02 7.29 7.18
C THR A 148 -3.09 8.27 7.62
N GLY A 149 -3.06 8.71 8.88
CA GLY A 149 -3.95 9.71 9.44
C GLY A 149 -3.21 10.99 9.81
N GLN A 150 -3.86 12.12 9.61
CA GLN A 150 -3.45 13.46 10.06
C GLN A 150 -4.58 14.02 10.91
N TYR A 151 -4.28 14.41 12.14
CA TYR A 151 -5.26 14.95 13.08
C TYR A 151 -4.80 16.31 13.56
N GLN A 152 -5.72 17.25 13.60
CA GLN A 152 -5.52 18.58 14.13
C GLN A 152 -6.80 19.04 14.85
N PHE A 153 -6.65 19.52 16.08
CA PHE A 153 -7.75 20.15 16.81
C PHE A 153 -7.20 21.28 17.69
N ILE A 154 -8.07 22.22 18.07
CA ILE A 154 -7.72 23.35 18.91
C ILE A 154 -8.45 23.22 20.24
N ILE A 155 -7.72 23.23 21.36
CA ILE A 155 -8.26 23.21 22.72
C ILE A 155 -7.62 24.35 23.49
N GLN A 156 -8.42 25.23 24.09
CA GLN A 156 -7.93 26.37 24.89
C GLN A 156 -6.83 27.16 24.16
N ASP A 157 -7.10 27.51 22.89
CA ASP A 157 -6.16 28.20 21.99
C ASP A 157 -4.85 27.46 21.70
N THR A 158 -4.72 26.20 22.14
CA THR A 158 -3.58 25.33 21.86
C THR A 158 -3.90 24.43 20.67
N THR A 159 -3.05 24.46 19.64
CA THR A 159 -3.15 23.52 18.51
C THR A 159 -2.51 22.18 18.89
N CYS A 160 -3.28 21.12 18.75
CA CYS A 160 -2.87 19.74 18.95
C CYS A 160 -2.84 19.05 17.59
N SER A 161 -1.66 18.68 17.11
CA SER A 161 -1.50 18.00 15.83
C SER A 161 -0.60 16.78 15.95
N ALA A 162 -1.08 15.69 15.37
CA ALA A 162 -0.37 14.42 15.31
C ALA A 162 -0.74 13.69 14.03
N SER A 163 0.19 12.87 13.56
CA SER A 163 -0.01 11.94 12.47
C SER A 163 0.19 10.52 12.92
N VAL A 164 -0.50 9.59 12.26
CA VAL A 164 -0.39 8.16 12.52
C VAL A 164 -0.14 7.42 11.21
N THR A 165 0.69 6.40 11.27
CA THR A 165 0.78 5.37 10.23
C THR A 165 0.40 4.05 10.86
N ARG A 166 -0.54 3.33 10.26
CA ARG A 166 -0.97 2.00 10.69
C ARG A 166 -0.73 1.00 9.57
N THR A 167 -0.22 -0.18 9.92
CA THR A 167 0.02 -1.23 8.94
C THR A 167 -0.49 -2.57 9.46
N ARG A 168 -1.18 -3.31 8.60
CA ARG A 168 -1.59 -4.70 8.84
C ARG A 168 -1.42 -5.52 7.56
N THR A 169 -0.99 -6.77 7.71
CA THR A 169 -0.91 -7.73 6.61
C THR A 169 -1.83 -8.91 6.88
N TYR A 170 -2.38 -9.49 5.82
CA TYR A 170 -3.20 -10.68 5.84
C TYR A 170 -2.54 -11.74 4.97
N THR A 171 -2.53 -12.98 5.43
CA THR A 171 -1.98 -14.13 4.71
C THR A 171 -3.09 -15.14 4.46
N LEU A 172 -3.21 -15.61 3.21
CA LEU A 172 -4.25 -16.57 2.83
C LEU A 172 -4.05 -17.90 3.57
N VAL A 173 -5.10 -18.41 4.17
CA VAL A 173 -5.14 -19.76 4.77
C VAL A 173 -5.85 -20.72 3.83
N ARG A 174 -7.01 -20.31 3.34
CA ARG A 174 -7.84 -21.13 2.44
C ARG A 174 -8.73 -20.24 1.61
N ARG A 175 -8.78 -20.49 0.30
CA ARG A 175 -9.68 -19.77 -0.58
C ARG A 175 -11.09 -20.36 -0.50
N GLU A 176 -12.10 -19.52 -0.71
CA GLU A 176 -13.47 -19.99 -0.89
C GLU A 176 -13.57 -20.91 -2.11
N GLY A 177 -14.28 -22.03 -1.96
CA GLY A 177 -14.39 -23.07 -2.99
C GLY A 177 -13.24 -24.09 -3.01
N GLU A 178 -12.17 -23.86 -2.24
CA GLU A 178 -11.13 -24.87 -2.04
C GLU A 178 -11.59 -25.89 -0.98
N ALA A 179 -11.59 -27.17 -1.36
CA ALA A 179 -12.00 -28.23 -0.46
C ALA A 179 -11.16 -28.15 0.83
N PRO A 180 -11.78 -28.26 2.02
CA PRO A 180 -11.00 -28.37 3.25
C PRO A 180 -10.04 -29.55 3.08
N PRO A 181 -8.77 -29.45 3.55
CA PRO A 181 -7.88 -30.60 3.54
C PRO A 181 -8.63 -31.72 4.25
N VAL A 182 -8.88 -32.82 3.53
CA VAL A 182 -9.55 -33.98 4.10
C VAL A 182 -8.71 -34.40 5.29
N ALA A 183 -9.21 -34.16 6.49
CA ALA A 183 -8.64 -34.73 7.69
C ALA A 183 -8.60 -36.23 7.43
N SER A 184 -7.39 -36.77 7.28
CA SER A 184 -7.22 -38.21 7.15
C SER A 184 -7.84 -38.79 8.41
N ALA A 185 -8.99 -39.44 8.24
CA ALA A 185 -9.67 -40.09 9.35
C ALA A 185 -8.66 -41.03 10.02
N PRO A 186 -8.55 -41.04 11.35
CA PRO A 186 -7.71 -42.02 12.02
C PRO A 186 -8.18 -43.41 11.56
N PRO A 187 -7.27 -44.31 11.15
CA PRO A 187 -7.68 -45.65 10.75
C PRO A 187 -8.37 -46.32 11.94
N PRO A 188 -9.46 -47.08 11.71
CA PRO A 188 -10.05 -47.88 12.78
C PRO A 188 -8.96 -48.82 13.32
N ALA A 189 -8.82 -48.84 14.66
CA ALA A 189 -7.90 -49.70 15.37
C ALA A 189 -8.23 -51.17 15.05
N ALA A 190 -7.50 -51.73 14.09
CA ALA A 190 -7.51 -53.15 13.78
C ALA A 190 -6.26 -53.77 14.41
N SER A 191 -6.50 -54.73 15.29
CA SER A 191 -5.55 -55.56 15.99
C SER A 191 -4.46 -56.09 15.05
N ALA A 192 -3.19 -55.95 15.47
CA ALA A 192 -2.04 -56.49 14.77
C ALA A 192 -2.09 -58.04 14.67
N PRO A 193 -1.65 -58.59 13.54
CA PRO A 193 -0.76 -59.74 13.53
C PRO A 193 0.56 -59.47 12.79
N PRO A 194 1.58 -60.32 12.94
CA PRO A 194 2.99 -59.95 12.82
C PRO A 194 3.53 -59.92 11.39
N ALA A 195 4.67 -59.24 11.31
CA ALA A 195 5.50 -58.95 10.15
C ALA A 195 5.68 -60.10 9.15
N ALA A 196 5.46 -59.79 7.87
CA ALA A 196 6.05 -60.48 6.74
C ALA A 196 6.47 -59.45 5.67
N SER A 197 7.71 -59.59 5.24
CA SER A 197 8.46 -58.71 4.34
C SER A 197 7.84 -58.55 2.96
N ALA A 198 7.85 -57.32 2.42
CA ALA A 198 7.66 -57.06 1.00
C ALA A 198 8.58 -55.89 0.52
N PRO A 199 8.96 -55.87 -0.78
CA PRO A 199 10.15 -55.19 -1.31
C PRO A 199 9.93 -53.70 -1.65
N PRO A 200 11.00 -52.92 -1.94
CA PRO A 200 10.92 -51.46 -2.04
C PRO A 200 10.25 -51.02 -3.35
N ALA A 201 9.16 -50.26 -3.23
CA ALA A 201 8.59 -49.45 -4.30
C ALA A 201 9.30 -48.08 -4.36
N ALA A 202 9.59 -47.64 -5.58
CA ALA A 202 10.36 -46.44 -5.91
C ALA A 202 9.75 -45.13 -5.37
N PRO A 203 10.59 -44.10 -5.09
CA PRO A 203 10.12 -42.84 -4.52
C PRO A 203 9.41 -41.99 -5.58
N VAL A 204 8.15 -41.66 -5.32
CA VAL A 204 7.47 -40.53 -5.97
C VAL A 204 7.99 -39.25 -5.31
N ALA A 205 8.41 -38.30 -6.14
CA ALA A 205 9.07 -37.06 -5.76
C ALA A 205 8.27 -36.28 -4.71
N SER A 206 8.87 -36.14 -3.52
CA SER A 206 8.39 -35.24 -2.48
C SER A 206 8.46 -33.79 -2.96
N GLU A 207 7.32 -33.13 -2.88
CA GLU A 207 7.21 -31.68 -2.94
C GLU A 207 8.07 -31.07 -1.82
N LYS A 208 8.85 -30.06 -2.21
CA LYS A 208 10.09 -29.67 -1.55
C LYS A 208 9.80 -28.91 -0.24
N LYS A 209 10.10 -29.57 0.89
CA LYS A 209 10.41 -28.93 2.19
C LYS A 209 11.24 -27.65 1.96
N PRO A 210 10.93 -26.50 2.60
CA PRO A 210 11.75 -25.31 2.50
C PRO A 210 13.22 -25.67 2.74
N ALA A 211 14.07 -25.30 1.78
CA ALA A 211 15.48 -25.71 1.79
C ALA A 211 16.11 -25.26 3.11
N ALA A 212 16.80 -26.18 3.80
CA ALA A 212 17.57 -25.85 4.97
C ALA A 212 18.52 -24.67 4.67
N PRO A 213 18.71 -23.74 5.62
CA PRO A 213 19.55 -22.58 5.42
C PRO A 213 20.96 -23.01 4.98
N ARG A 214 21.45 -22.40 3.89
CA ARG A 214 22.80 -22.67 3.39
C ARG A 214 23.80 -21.85 4.19
N THR A 215 24.86 -22.49 4.68
CA THR A 215 26.08 -21.81 5.10
C THR A 215 26.85 -21.42 3.84
N CYS A 216 27.11 -20.12 3.68
CA CYS A 216 27.82 -19.59 2.52
C CYS A 216 29.21 -19.09 2.95
N ASP A 217 30.19 -19.20 2.05
CA ASP A 217 31.58 -18.79 2.32
C ASP A 217 31.75 -17.27 2.45
N ALA A 218 30.83 -16.49 1.85
CA ALA A 218 30.82 -15.03 1.90
C ALA A 218 29.37 -14.52 2.07
N PRO A 219 28.84 -14.49 3.31
CA PRO A 219 27.51 -13.96 3.58
C PRO A 219 27.40 -12.44 3.31
N GLY A 220 26.27 -12.01 2.76
CA GLY A 220 25.94 -10.59 2.53
C GLY A 220 25.33 -9.89 3.75
N GLU A 221 24.80 -8.67 3.55
CA GLU A 221 24.13 -7.91 4.61
C GLU A 221 22.79 -8.56 5.05
N PRO A 222 22.39 -8.39 6.34
CA PRO A 222 21.10 -8.88 6.83
C PRO A 222 19.92 -8.38 5.99
N ALA A 223 19.18 -9.31 5.38
CA ALA A 223 18.02 -9.02 4.54
C ALA A 223 16.71 -9.62 5.07
N ARG A 224 16.81 -10.59 5.98
CA ARG A 224 15.65 -11.32 6.48
C ARG A 224 15.90 -11.82 7.89
N LEU A 225 14.90 -11.72 8.74
CA LEU A 225 14.85 -12.33 10.06
C LEU A 225 13.67 -13.29 10.09
N GLU A 226 13.92 -14.56 10.36
CA GLU A 226 12.90 -15.59 10.53
C GLU A 226 12.92 -16.11 11.96
N VAL A 227 11.74 -16.29 12.56
CA VAL A 227 11.59 -16.89 13.89
C VAL A 227 10.61 -18.05 13.81
N THR A 228 11.02 -19.22 14.29
CA THR A 228 10.21 -20.44 14.29
C THR A 228 10.01 -20.92 15.74
N PRO A 229 8.78 -21.28 16.12
CA PRO A 229 7.53 -21.14 15.37
C PRO A 229 7.01 -19.68 15.35
N SER A 230 6.07 -19.38 14.45
CA SER A 230 5.38 -18.08 14.38
C SER A 230 4.27 -17.92 15.42
N ARG A 231 3.78 -19.04 15.96
CA ARG A 231 2.81 -19.11 17.06
C ARG A 231 3.17 -20.25 18.00
N LYS A 232 2.93 -20.04 19.29
CA LYS A 232 3.13 -21.06 20.34
C LYS A 232 1.97 -21.03 21.33
N LEU A 233 1.38 -22.18 21.61
CA LEU A 233 0.49 -22.39 22.76
C LEU A 233 1.36 -22.88 23.93
N MET A 234 1.22 -22.27 25.09
CA MET A 234 1.97 -22.63 26.30
C MET A 234 1.05 -22.71 27.52
N ARG A 235 1.48 -23.46 28.53
CA ARG A 235 0.87 -23.49 29.87
C ARG A 235 1.69 -22.64 30.84
N PRO A 236 1.08 -22.15 31.93
CA PRO A 236 1.82 -21.53 33.03
C PRO A 236 2.93 -22.46 33.54
N GLY A 237 4.11 -21.89 33.83
CA GLY A 237 5.29 -22.64 34.26
C GLY A 237 6.13 -23.28 33.14
N GLU A 238 5.68 -23.26 31.89
CA GLU A 238 6.44 -23.85 30.78
C GLU A 238 7.63 -22.98 30.33
N ARG A 239 8.62 -23.66 29.73
CA ARG A 239 9.76 -23.03 29.05
C ARG A 239 9.83 -23.52 27.60
N PHE A 240 10.12 -22.61 26.68
CA PHE A 240 10.21 -22.93 25.26
C PHE A 240 11.36 -22.16 24.59
N GLN A 241 12.07 -22.83 23.67
CA GLN A 241 13.20 -22.26 22.93
C GLN A 241 12.77 -21.85 21.52
N PHE A 242 12.69 -20.55 21.26
CA PHE A 242 12.50 -20.07 19.90
C PHE A 242 13.79 -20.15 19.11
N ARG A 243 13.67 -20.47 17.82
CA ARG A 243 14.79 -20.44 16.88
C ARG A 243 14.64 -19.21 16.00
N ALA A 244 15.67 -18.38 15.96
CA ALA A 244 15.75 -17.28 15.03
C ALA A 244 16.91 -17.47 14.06
N LEU A 245 16.66 -17.17 12.78
CA LEU A 245 17.63 -17.21 11.70
C LEU A 245 17.65 -15.86 11.01
N VAL A 246 18.83 -15.25 10.95
CA VAL A 246 19.06 -14.06 10.14
C VAL A 246 19.66 -14.52 8.83
N MET A 247 19.13 -14.04 7.71
CA MET A 247 19.62 -14.37 6.37
C MET A 247 19.89 -13.11 5.57
N ASP A 248 20.81 -13.20 4.62
CA ASP A 248 21.01 -12.19 3.60
C ASP A 248 19.99 -12.32 2.45
N ALA A 249 20.12 -11.46 1.44
CA ALA A 249 19.23 -11.45 0.28
C ALA A 249 19.39 -12.70 -0.61
N ALA A 250 20.53 -13.39 -0.51
CA ALA A 250 20.81 -14.63 -1.23
C ALA A 250 20.29 -15.88 -0.48
N GLY A 251 19.77 -15.70 0.74
CA GLY A 251 19.29 -16.79 1.60
C GLY A 251 20.39 -17.50 2.37
N CYS A 252 21.58 -16.89 2.50
CA CYS A 252 22.65 -17.40 3.33
C CYS A 252 22.42 -17.04 4.79
N ALA A 253 22.57 -18.01 5.70
CA ALA A 253 22.46 -17.75 7.12
C ALA A 253 23.62 -16.89 7.63
N LEU A 254 23.28 -15.87 8.43
CA LEU A 254 24.21 -14.97 9.06
C LEU A 254 24.44 -15.37 10.53
N PRO A 255 25.66 -15.24 11.07
CA PRO A 255 25.95 -15.51 12.48
C PRO A 255 25.39 -14.45 13.44
N THR A 256 24.71 -13.42 12.91
CA THR A 256 24.11 -12.33 13.68
C THR A 256 23.02 -12.85 14.61
N ARG A 257 23.15 -12.55 15.90
CA ARG A 257 22.13 -12.91 16.90
C ARG A 257 21.08 -11.79 17.02
N PRO A 258 19.78 -12.11 17.04
CA PRO A 258 18.75 -11.12 17.32
C PRO A 258 18.71 -10.74 18.79
N ALA A 259 18.27 -9.52 19.06
CA ALA A 259 17.87 -9.09 20.40
C ALA A 259 16.43 -9.54 20.66
N TRP A 260 16.20 -10.12 21.84
CA TRP A 260 14.90 -10.62 22.28
C TRP A 260 14.28 -9.68 23.32
N SER A 261 12.98 -9.47 23.22
CA SER A 261 12.22 -8.70 24.20
C SER A 261 10.77 -9.17 24.27
N ILE A 262 10.13 -8.96 25.40
CA ILE A 262 8.70 -9.22 25.59
C ILE A 262 7.93 -7.94 25.27
N ALA A 263 6.92 -8.05 24.41
CA ALA A 263 6.03 -6.95 24.10
C ALA A 263 5.21 -6.56 25.36
N PRO A 264 4.93 -5.26 25.58
CA PRO A 264 4.06 -4.83 26.66
C PRO A 264 2.69 -5.52 26.57
N GLY A 265 2.19 -6.00 27.71
CA GLY A 265 0.92 -6.72 27.76
C GLY A 265 0.64 -7.29 29.16
N PRO A 266 -0.56 -7.85 29.37
CA PRO A 266 -1.00 -8.34 30.68
C PRO A 266 -0.12 -9.48 31.23
N LEU A 267 0.49 -10.26 30.35
CA LEU A 267 1.38 -11.36 30.72
C LEU A 267 2.87 -10.98 30.73
N ALA A 268 3.22 -9.73 30.43
CA ALA A 268 4.62 -9.32 30.26
C ALA A 268 5.44 -9.44 31.55
N SER A 269 4.83 -9.17 32.71
CA SER A 269 5.48 -9.33 34.02
C SER A 269 5.58 -10.80 34.47
N ALA A 270 4.79 -11.69 33.90
CA ALA A 270 4.77 -13.12 34.21
C ALA A 270 5.68 -13.94 33.28
N ALA A 271 6.43 -13.28 32.39
CA ALA A 271 7.28 -13.92 31.40
C ALA A 271 8.70 -13.35 31.44
N THR A 272 9.68 -14.18 31.11
CA THR A 272 11.08 -13.75 30.91
C THR A 272 11.63 -14.39 29.64
N VAL A 273 12.48 -13.65 28.93
CA VAL A 273 13.21 -14.18 27.77
C VAL A 273 14.70 -13.89 27.91
N ASP A 274 15.53 -14.88 27.64
CA ASP A 274 16.98 -14.71 27.64
C ASP A 274 17.53 -14.32 26.25
N ALA A 275 18.83 -14.02 26.19
CA ALA A 275 19.50 -13.60 24.96
C ALA A 275 19.52 -14.67 23.86
N THR A 276 19.20 -15.93 24.18
CA THR A 276 19.12 -17.03 23.20
C THR A 276 17.73 -17.20 22.62
N GLY A 277 16.72 -16.52 23.16
CA GLY A 277 15.32 -16.69 22.77
C GLY A 277 14.61 -17.79 23.55
N ALA A 278 15.14 -18.20 24.70
CA ALA A 278 14.42 -19.10 25.58
C ALA A 278 13.42 -18.30 26.42
N LEU A 279 12.14 -18.56 26.20
CA LEU A 279 11.02 -17.96 26.91
C LEU A 279 10.63 -18.84 28.10
N SER A 280 10.47 -18.25 29.28
CA SER A 280 9.97 -18.91 30.49
C SER A 280 8.76 -18.16 31.03
N LEU A 281 7.68 -18.90 31.33
CA LEU A 281 6.47 -18.39 31.95
C LEU A 281 6.47 -18.72 33.45
N GLY A 282 6.00 -17.79 34.28
CA GLY A 282 5.75 -18.04 35.70
C GLY A 282 4.66 -19.11 35.89
N ALA A 283 4.75 -19.87 36.97
CA ALA A 283 3.75 -20.89 37.31
C ALA A 283 2.37 -20.29 37.57
N ASP A 284 2.32 -19.06 38.10
CA ASP A 284 1.09 -18.32 38.38
C ASP A 284 0.67 -17.40 37.22
N ALA A 285 1.24 -17.59 36.01
CA ALA A 285 0.85 -16.81 34.85
C ALA A 285 -0.63 -17.05 34.53
N GLY A 286 -1.39 -15.96 34.37
CA GLY A 286 -2.78 -16.02 33.93
C GLY A 286 -2.92 -16.49 32.47
N GLU A 287 -4.15 -16.79 32.05
CA GLU A 287 -4.45 -17.01 30.64
C GLU A 287 -4.38 -15.70 29.84
N GLY A 288 -4.00 -15.78 28.56
CA GLY A 288 -4.01 -14.63 27.67
C GLY A 288 -3.00 -14.71 26.55
N THR A 289 -2.70 -13.56 25.95
CA THR A 289 -1.75 -13.46 24.84
C THR A 289 -0.49 -12.71 25.27
N LEU A 290 0.66 -13.20 24.81
CA LEU A 290 1.98 -12.65 25.03
C LEU A 290 2.66 -12.47 23.68
N GLY A 291 3.22 -11.28 23.44
CA GLY A 291 4.04 -11.03 22.25
C GLY A 291 5.51 -11.19 22.57
N LEU A 292 6.22 -12.03 21.80
CA LEU A 292 7.68 -12.11 21.86
C LEU A 292 8.28 -11.44 20.62
N VAL A 293 9.20 -10.49 20.81
CA VAL A 293 9.82 -9.73 19.73
C VAL A 293 11.28 -10.13 19.57
N ALA A 294 11.64 -10.63 18.39
CA ALA A 294 13.04 -10.78 17.96
C ALA A 294 13.39 -9.63 17.03
N SER A 295 14.55 -9.00 17.21
CA SER A 295 14.96 -7.85 16.41
C SER A 295 16.42 -7.84 16.01
N VAL A 296 16.70 -7.32 14.81
CA VAL A 296 18.04 -7.13 14.24
C VAL A 296 18.05 -5.77 13.54
N ALA A 297 19.08 -4.96 13.78
CA ALA A 297 19.24 -3.63 13.16
C ALA A 297 17.99 -2.73 13.28
N GLY A 298 17.29 -2.78 14.42
CA GLY A 298 16.08 -1.98 14.67
C GLY A 298 14.82 -2.46 13.93
N LYS A 299 14.88 -3.58 13.20
CA LYS A 299 13.72 -4.25 12.60
C LYS A 299 13.37 -5.47 13.45
N GLY A 300 12.10 -5.59 13.82
CA GLY A 300 11.61 -6.68 14.68
C GLY A 300 10.52 -7.51 14.02
N VAL A 301 10.44 -8.77 14.41
CA VAL A 301 9.30 -9.65 14.14
C VAL A 301 8.69 -10.08 15.47
N THR A 302 7.35 -10.09 15.53
CA THR A 302 6.61 -10.49 16.72
C THR A 302 6.01 -11.87 16.52
N VAL A 303 6.29 -12.77 17.47
CA VAL A 303 5.70 -14.10 17.61
C VAL A 303 4.55 -14.01 18.61
N ALA A 304 3.43 -14.66 18.30
CA ALA A 304 2.28 -14.70 19.19
C ALA A 304 2.33 -15.95 20.07
N ILE A 305 2.35 -15.76 21.39
CA ILE A 305 2.22 -16.83 22.37
C ILE A 305 0.84 -16.74 23.01
N GLU A 306 0.11 -17.84 23.03
CA GLU A 306 -1.14 -17.97 23.77
C GLU A 306 -0.88 -18.82 25.02
N VAL A 307 -1.23 -18.27 26.18
CA VAL A 307 -1.10 -18.95 27.47
C VAL A 307 -2.48 -19.40 27.91
N THR A 308 -2.62 -20.70 28.17
CA THR A 308 -3.91 -21.29 28.52
C THR A 308 -3.77 -22.29 29.66
N SER A 309 -4.84 -22.48 30.44
CA SER A 309 -4.89 -23.49 31.49
C SER A 309 -4.77 -24.90 30.91
N PRO A 310 -4.30 -25.86 31.72
CA PRO A 310 -4.22 -27.25 31.28
C PRO A 310 -5.53 -27.81 30.72
N ASP A 311 -6.67 -27.44 31.31
CA ASP A 311 -8.00 -27.93 30.93
C ASP A 311 -8.45 -27.45 29.54
N ARG A 312 -7.96 -26.29 29.09
CA ARG A 312 -8.33 -25.67 27.80
C ARG A 312 -7.32 -25.93 26.70
N TYR A 313 -6.12 -26.38 27.06
CA TYR A 313 -5.03 -26.59 26.12
C TYR A 313 -5.41 -27.53 24.99
N ASP A 314 -5.99 -28.70 25.29
CA ASP A 314 -6.29 -29.72 24.28
C ASP A 314 -7.41 -29.25 23.33
N ALA A 315 -8.39 -28.51 23.85
CA ALA A 315 -9.46 -27.92 23.04
C ALA A 315 -8.94 -26.83 22.08
N LEU A 316 -7.99 -26.01 22.54
CA LEU A 316 -7.34 -25.00 21.70
C LEU A 316 -6.37 -25.65 20.70
N LEU A 317 -5.64 -26.69 21.10
CA LEU A 317 -4.76 -27.44 20.20
C LEU A 317 -5.55 -28.01 19.02
N ALA A 318 -6.71 -28.62 19.29
CA ALA A 318 -7.58 -29.22 18.28
C ALA A 318 -8.14 -28.21 17.25
N THR A 319 -8.23 -26.93 17.61
CA THR A 319 -8.86 -25.88 16.78
C THR A 319 -7.89 -24.85 16.22
N SER A 320 -6.67 -24.77 16.75
CA SER A 320 -5.68 -23.73 16.43
C SER A 320 -4.84 -24.01 15.17
N GLY A 321 -4.88 -25.24 14.65
CA GLY A 321 -4.02 -25.67 13.54
C GLY A 321 -2.54 -25.68 13.91
N LEU A 322 -2.24 -25.85 15.20
CA LEU A 322 -0.90 -26.06 15.73
C LEU A 322 -0.60 -27.57 15.78
N ASN A 323 0.67 -27.95 15.73
CA ASN A 323 1.09 -29.34 15.88
C ASN A 323 0.92 -29.82 17.33
N GLU A 324 1.21 -31.09 17.61
CA GLU A 324 1.03 -31.70 18.94
C GLU A 324 1.79 -30.97 20.06
N ALA A 325 2.88 -30.28 19.74
CA ALA A 325 3.64 -29.47 20.68
C ALA A 325 3.03 -28.07 20.90
N GLY A 326 1.90 -27.72 20.28
CA GLY A 326 1.33 -26.38 20.33
C GLY A 326 2.10 -25.36 19.50
N GLU A 327 2.79 -25.79 18.45
CA GLU A 327 3.63 -24.93 17.61
C GLU A 327 3.03 -24.79 16.21
N SER A 328 3.23 -23.62 15.59
CA SER A 328 2.97 -23.50 14.16
C SER A 328 4.15 -24.02 13.36
N ASP A 329 3.87 -24.70 12.25
CA ASP A 329 4.92 -25.14 11.31
C ASP A 329 5.50 -23.97 10.47
N GLN A 330 4.98 -22.76 10.66
CA GLN A 330 5.34 -21.55 9.92
C GLN A 330 6.37 -20.72 10.69
N ALA A 331 7.27 -20.06 9.97
CA ALA A 331 8.14 -19.04 10.53
C ALA A 331 7.48 -17.65 10.49
N ALA A 332 7.68 -16.84 11.52
CA ALA A 332 7.38 -15.42 11.49
C ALA A 332 8.56 -14.72 10.80
N VAL A 333 8.30 -13.94 9.75
CA VAL A 333 9.36 -13.38 8.89
C VAL A 333 9.28 -11.86 8.85
N ALA A 334 10.42 -11.19 9.06
CA ALA A 334 10.62 -9.78 8.76
C ALA A 334 11.66 -9.63 7.64
N VAL A 335 11.36 -8.77 6.66
CA VAL A 335 12.32 -8.37 5.62
C VAL A 335 13.08 -7.14 6.11
N ILE A 336 14.40 -7.30 6.25
CA ILE A 336 15.35 -6.23 6.50
C ILE A 336 15.76 -5.78 5.10
N ALA A 337 15.48 -4.56 4.67
CA ALA A 337 15.86 -4.18 3.30
C ALA A 337 17.40 -4.19 3.18
N ALA A 338 17.98 -5.22 2.55
CA ALA A 338 19.38 -5.24 2.16
C ALA A 338 19.51 -4.61 0.76
N GLY A 339 20.24 -3.50 0.66
CA GLY A 339 20.55 -2.85 -0.61
C GLY A 339 20.03 -1.42 -0.76
N THR A 340 20.91 -0.47 -0.45
CA THR A 340 21.11 0.79 -1.19
C THR A 340 19.86 1.59 -1.58
N ILE A 341 19.40 2.42 -0.66
CA ILE A 341 19.15 3.83 -1.00
C ILE A 341 20.31 4.60 -0.38
N GLY A 342 21.30 4.90 -1.22
CA GLY A 342 22.39 5.87 -1.04
C GLY A 342 22.96 6.03 0.36
N GLY A 343 24.25 5.71 0.50
CA GLY A 343 25.08 6.32 1.53
C GLY A 343 24.93 7.84 1.48
N ARG A 344 24.09 8.37 2.36
CA ARG A 344 24.31 9.67 2.94
C ARG A 344 24.97 9.34 4.26
N THR A 345 26.28 9.59 4.30
CA THR A 345 26.89 10.09 5.52
C THR A 345 25.87 10.96 6.23
N THR A 346 25.70 10.75 7.52
CA THR A 346 25.11 11.75 8.40
C THR A 346 25.99 13.00 8.37
N SER A 347 25.99 13.74 7.25
CA SER A 347 26.03 15.19 7.32
C SER A 347 24.69 15.53 7.93
N GLY A 348 24.68 16.09 9.14
CA GLY A 348 23.53 16.85 9.58
C GLY A 348 23.17 17.78 8.43
N GLU A 349 22.07 17.50 7.76
CA GLU A 349 21.56 18.34 6.70
C GLU A 349 21.22 19.65 7.42
N ASP A 350 22.09 20.64 7.22
CA ASP A 350 21.93 21.99 7.70
C ASP A 350 20.74 22.58 6.95
N VAL A 351 19.53 22.25 7.42
CA VAL A 351 18.25 22.76 6.93
C VAL A 351 18.27 24.31 6.95
N GLY A 352 19.14 24.90 7.75
CA GLY A 352 19.45 26.33 7.75
C GLY A 352 20.10 26.80 6.45
N ARG A 353 21.09 26.09 5.91
CA ARG A 353 21.82 26.51 4.69
C ARG A 353 20.98 26.35 3.43
N GLU A 354 20.15 25.31 3.32
CA GLU A 354 19.24 25.15 2.18
C GLU A 354 18.12 26.21 2.18
N ARG A 355 17.53 26.50 3.35
CA ARG A 355 16.55 27.60 3.47
C ARG A 355 17.18 28.96 3.21
N LYS A 356 18.44 29.17 3.61
CA LYS A 356 19.17 30.42 3.34
C LYS A 356 19.49 30.57 1.85
N ASN A 357 19.88 29.50 1.18
CA ASN A 357 20.12 29.52 -0.28
C ASN A 357 18.81 29.71 -1.06
N LEU A 358 17.72 29.06 -0.65
CA LEU A 358 16.41 29.25 -1.26
C LEU A 358 15.89 30.69 -1.05
N PHE A 359 16.07 31.25 0.15
CA PHE A 359 15.72 32.64 0.43
C PHE A 359 16.54 33.63 -0.40
N VAL A 360 17.86 33.42 -0.53
CA VAL A 360 18.73 34.26 -1.37
C VAL A 360 18.35 34.15 -2.84
N ALA A 361 17.98 32.97 -3.33
CA ALA A 361 17.53 32.78 -4.71
C ALA A 361 16.21 33.51 -4.99
N ILE A 362 15.25 33.47 -4.06
CA ILE A 362 13.96 34.17 -4.20
C ILE A 362 14.17 35.69 -4.14
N VAL A 363 14.90 36.19 -3.15
CA VAL A 363 15.17 37.64 -3.01
C VAL A 363 15.98 38.16 -4.19
N GLY A 364 16.98 37.40 -4.66
CA GLY A 364 17.75 37.73 -5.86
C GLY A 364 16.87 37.76 -7.11
N GLY A 365 15.97 36.78 -7.27
CA GLY A 365 15.01 36.74 -8.37
C GLY A 365 14.06 37.94 -8.38
N VAL A 366 13.49 38.29 -7.21
CA VAL A 366 12.59 39.45 -7.09
C VAL A 366 13.34 40.75 -7.38
N ALA A 367 14.55 40.93 -6.85
CA ALA A 367 15.36 42.10 -7.12
C ALA A 367 15.72 42.25 -8.61
N ALA A 368 16.05 41.15 -9.28
CA ALA A 368 16.31 41.15 -10.72
C ALA A 368 15.06 41.54 -11.54
N CYS A 369 13.89 40.98 -11.19
CA CYS A 369 12.62 41.34 -11.83
C CYS A 369 12.28 42.83 -11.64
N LEU A 370 12.44 43.37 -10.43
CA LEU A 370 12.20 44.79 -10.16
C LEU A 370 13.22 45.70 -10.88
N GLY A 371 14.50 45.30 -10.92
CA GLY A 371 15.52 46.01 -11.68
C GLY A 371 15.22 46.05 -13.18
N PHE A 372 14.75 44.92 -13.74
CA PHE A 372 14.36 44.83 -15.14
C PHE A 372 13.13 45.69 -15.46
N ALA A 373 12.12 45.67 -14.58
CA ALA A 373 10.94 46.53 -14.70
C ALA A 373 11.32 48.03 -14.62
N GLY A 374 12.20 48.41 -13.68
CA GLY A 374 12.73 49.77 -13.57
C GLY A 374 13.49 50.21 -14.83
N LEU A 375 14.29 49.32 -15.42
CA LEU A 375 15.04 49.61 -16.65
C LEU A 375 14.12 49.78 -17.88
N ILE A 376 13.02 49.03 -17.94
CA ILE A 376 11.97 49.21 -18.96
C ILE A 376 11.28 50.57 -18.77
N LEU A 377 10.94 50.95 -17.53
CA LEU A 377 10.30 52.24 -17.23
C LEU A 377 11.22 53.42 -17.54
N LEU A 378 12.52 53.34 -17.22
CA LEU A 378 13.52 54.36 -17.58
C LEU A 378 13.71 54.49 -19.09
N ARG A 379 13.73 53.36 -19.82
CA ARG A 379 13.77 53.36 -21.29
C ARG A 379 12.50 53.96 -21.91
N ARG A 380 11.34 53.75 -21.29
CA ARG A 380 10.08 54.39 -21.72
C ARG A 380 10.02 55.87 -21.35
N GLY A 381 10.56 56.28 -20.21
CA GLY A 381 10.63 57.68 -19.77
C GLY A 381 11.53 58.54 -20.65
N ARG A 382 12.70 58.03 -21.07
CA ARG A 382 13.58 58.73 -22.02
C ARG A 382 12.97 58.92 -23.41
N ARG A 383 12.00 58.10 -23.80
CA ARG A 383 11.24 58.30 -25.05
C ARG A 383 10.12 59.34 -24.93
N ARG A 384 9.74 59.73 -23.71
CA ARG A 384 8.75 60.79 -23.44
C ARG A 384 9.38 62.12 -23.02
N ALA A 385 10.66 62.12 -22.63
CA ALA A 385 11.40 63.33 -22.28
C ALA A 385 12.02 64.07 -23.49
N GLY A 386 11.70 63.65 -24.72
CA GLY A 386 12.12 64.33 -25.95
C GLY A 386 11.14 65.41 -26.42
N GLU A 387 10.02 65.62 -25.72
CA GLU A 387 8.96 66.50 -26.18
C GLU A 387 8.37 67.26 -25.01
N LEU A 388 9.09 68.27 -24.52
CA LEU A 388 8.59 69.38 -23.72
C LEU A 388 9.63 70.51 -23.74
N GLU A 389 9.70 71.20 -24.88
CA GLU A 389 10.10 72.61 -24.95
C GLU A 389 8.88 73.37 -25.51
N GLY A 390 8.40 74.37 -24.75
CA GLY A 390 7.06 74.99 -24.87
C GLY A 390 6.85 75.91 -26.09
N PRO A 391 5.82 76.80 -26.11
CA PRO A 391 5.54 77.73 -25.01
C PRO A 391 4.05 78.07 -24.70
N ALA A 392 3.90 78.70 -23.52
CA ALA A 392 2.93 79.72 -23.07
C ALA A 392 1.54 79.88 -23.74
N SER A 393 0.48 79.88 -22.91
CA SER A 393 -0.38 81.06 -22.66
C SER A 393 -1.58 80.78 -21.73
N THR A 394 -1.65 81.57 -20.66
CA THR A 394 -2.80 82.24 -19.99
C THR A 394 -4.22 81.66 -19.93
N GLY A 395 -4.80 81.78 -18.72
CA GLY A 395 -6.24 81.87 -18.41
C GLY A 395 -6.81 80.55 -17.86
N GLY A 396 -7.27 80.41 -16.60
CA GLY A 396 -8.15 81.27 -15.82
C GLY A 396 -9.54 80.64 -15.80
N GLY A 397 -10.00 80.10 -14.66
CA GLY A 397 -11.40 79.65 -14.53
C GLY A 397 -11.68 78.59 -13.48
N LEU A 398 -12.54 78.95 -12.53
CA LEU A 398 -12.99 78.24 -11.34
C LEU A 398 -13.97 77.07 -11.59
N GLY A 399 -14.07 76.19 -10.58
CA GLY A 399 -15.25 75.35 -10.29
C GLY A 399 -15.15 73.93 -10.83
N ALA A 400 -15.77 72.89 -10.28
CA ALA A 400 -16.47 72.60 -9.04
C ALA A 400 -16.95 71.14 -9.18
N ARG A 401 -16.89 70.36 -8.09
CA ARG A 401 -17.78 69.24 -7.72
C ARG A 401 -18.25 68.23 -8.79
N GLY A 402 -17.97 66.95 -8.50
CA GLY A 402 -19.04 66.00 -8.15
C GLY A 402 -19.41 64.91 -9.17
N GLY A 403 -19.76 63.73 -8.63
CA GLY A 403 -20.41 62.60 -9.32
C GLY A 403 -19.43 61.55 -9.83
N ALA A 404 -19.27 60.32 -9.31
CA ALA A 404 -20.23 59.30 -8.84
C ALA A 404 -21.13 58.73 -9.95
N GLY A 405 -21.11 57.41 -10.07
CA GLY A 405 -22.04 56.58 -10.85
C GLY A 405 -21.48 56.21 -12.22
N ALA A 406 -21.00 54.98 -12.42
CA ALA A 406 -21.76 53.76 -12.65
C ALA A 406 -21.90 53.52 -14.16
N ASP A 407 -21.24 52.48 -14.66
CA ASP A 407 -21.62 51.87 -15.92
C ASP A 407 -21.65 50.35 -15.75
N ASP A 408 -22.86 49.85 -15.90
CA ASP A 408 -23.24 48.48 -16.15
C ASP A 408 -22.53 47.92 -17.40
N ALA A 409 -22.38 46.60 -17.38
CA ALA A 409 -21.97 45.75 -18.49
C ALA A 409 -23.05 45.71 -19.61
N PRO A 410 -22.95 44.78 -20.58
CA PRO A 410 -22.05 44.66 -21.74
C PRO A 410 -22.90 44.80 -23.05
N PRO A 411 -22.44 44.49 -24.30
CA PRO A 411 -22.28 43.09 -24.75
C PRO A 411 -21.28 42.83 -25.91
N SER A 412 -20.94 41.53 -26.05
CA SER A 412 -20.61 40.75 -27.26
C SER A 412 -20.19 41.44 -28.58
N SER A 413 -19.09 40.98 -29.18
CA SER A 413 -19.11 40.12 -30.40
C SER A 413 -17.76 40.12 -31.16
N GLY A 414 -17.30 38.92 -31.53
CA GLY A 414 -16.99 38.62 -32.94
C GLY A 414 -15.55 38.71 -33.46
N ALA A 415 -15.15 37.60 -34.10
CA ALA A 415 -14.33 37.49 -35.33
C ALA A 415 -12.78 37.43 -35.24
N ALA A 416 -12.28 36.18 -35.25
CA ALA A 416 -11.53 35.49 -36.31
C ALA A 416 -10.42 36.18 -37.17
N LEU A 417 -9.47 35.31 -37.58
CA LEU A 417 -8.42 35.42 -38.64
C LEU A 417 -7.09 36.05 -38.17
N ALA A 418 -5.87 35.59 -38.49
CA ALA A 418 -5.35 34.51 -39.34
C ALA A 418 -3.88 34.22 -38.93
N ALA A 419 -3.35 33.07 -39.37
CA ALA A 419 -1.92 32.69 -39.28
C ALA A 419 -1.03 33.41 -40.33
N PRO A 420 0.29 33.19 -40.29
CA PRO A 420 0.88 32.29 -41.31
C PRO A 420 2.00 31.33 -40.82
N ALA A 421 2.24 30.31 -41.65
CA ALA A 421 3.25 29.24 -41.59
C ALA A 421 4.70 29.75 -41.84
N VAL A 422 5.80 29.00 -41.70
CA VAL A 422 6.27 27.83 -42.50
C VAL A 422 7.53 27.23 -41.82
N GLY A 423 7.74 25.90 -41.94
CA GLY A 423 9.07 25.27 -41.82
C GLY A 423 9.01 23.74 -41.61
N GLY A 424 9.10 22.96 -42.68
CA GLY A 424 8.90 21.50 -42.68
C GLY A 424 10.15 20.63 -42.52
N ALA A 425 9.94 19.38 -42.13
CA ALA A 425 10.85 18.23 -42.31
C ALA A 425 10.04 16.93 -42.51
N VAL A 426 10.61 16.00 -43.28
CA VAL A 426 10.04 14.81 -43.96
C VAL A 426 9.54 13.70 -43.00
N PRO A 427 8.48 12.93 -43.33
CA PRO A 427 7.87 11.97 -42.41
C PRO A 427 8.53 10.59 -42.45
N VAL A 428 8.96 10.11 -41.28
CA VAL A 428 9.09 8.68 -40.97
C VAL A 428 7.69 8.18 -40.61
N GLY A 429 7.25 7.06 -41.21
CA GLY A 429 5.88 6.55 -41.08
C GLY A 429 5.41 6.45 -39.63
N PRO A 430 4.18 6.89 -39.29
CA PRO A 430 3.74 6.92 -37.91
C PRO A 430 3.49 5.49 -37.42
N ALA A 431 4.30 5.06 -36.45
CA ALA A 431 3.85 4.12 -35.44
C ALA A 431 2.50 4.61 -34.87
N PRO A 432 1.57 3.71 -34.49
CA PRO A 432 0.26 4.10 -33.99
C PRO A 432 0.45 5.12 -32.86
N ARG A 433 0.02 6.36 -33.09
CA ARG A 433 0.11 7.43 -32.09
C ARG A 433 -0.64 6.95 -30.86
N ALA A 434 0.09 6.62 -29.80
CA ALA A 434 -0.47 6.22 -28.53
C ALA A 434 -1.48 7.30 -28.12
N ARG A 435 -2.76 6.93 -28.06
CA ARG A 435 -3.83 7.86 -27.68
C ARG A 435 -3.48 8.41 -26.29
N GLY A 436 -3.31 9.73 -26.20
CA GLY A 436 -2.99 10.38 -24.94
C GLY A 436 -4.13 10.18 -23.94
N LYS A 437 -3.78 10.05 -22.66
CA LYS A 437 -4.76 9.98 -21.57
C LYS A 437 -4.83 11.34 -20.86
N ILE A 438 -5.95 11.64 -20.21
CA ILE A 438 -6.16 12.85 -19.43
C ILE A 438 -6.54 12.50 -17.99
N CYS A 439 -6.01 13.24 -17.03
CA CYS A 439 -6.49 13.18 -15.66
C CYS A 439 -7.84 13.91 -15.56
N PRO A 440 -8.93 13.25 -15.15
CA PRO A 440 -10.24 13.91 -15.03
C PRO A 440 -10.29 14.92 -13.87
N THR A 441 -9.35 14.83 -12.92
CA THR A 441 -9.30 15.69 -11.75
C THR A 441 -8.53 16.98 -12.00
N CYS A 442 -7.31 16.91 -12.57
CA CYS A 442 -6.46 18.08 -12.79
C CYS A 442 -6.39 18.56 -14.24
N GLY A 443 -6.91 17.77 -15.20
CA GLY A 443 -6.90 18.11 -16.63
C GLY A 443 -5.55 17.91 -17.33
N ASP A 444 -4.51 17.47 -16.63
CA ASP A 444 -3.20 17.23 -17.24
C ASP A 444 -3.24 16.01 -18.18
N ARG A 445 -2.46 16.11 -19.28
CA ARG A 445 -2.34 15.06 -20.30
C ARG A 445 -1.08 14.23 -20.08
N TYR A 446 -1.21 12.93 -20.34
CA TYR A 446 -0.18 11.94 -20.09
C TYR A 446 -0.02 10.99 -21.28
N PRO A 447 1.19 10.41 -21.49
CA PRO A 447 1.43 9.41 -22.52
C PRO A 447 0.60 8.14 -22.26
N GLY A 448 0.35 7.35 -23.30
CA GLY A 448 -0.57 6.21 -23.26
C GLY A 448 -0.17 5.11 -22.26
N GLU A 449 1.12 4.95 -21.95
CA GLU A 449 1.59 4.00 -20.92
C GLU A 449 1.27 4.40 -19.47
N ALA A 450 1.01 5.68 -19.19
CA ALA A 450 0.71 6.11 -17.83
C ALA A 450 -0.70 5.64 -17.41
N MET A 451 -0.80 5.01 -16.24
CA MET A 451 -2.08 4.55 -15.67
C MET A 451 -2.65 5.52 -14.65
N PHE A 452 -1.80 6.31 -13.97
CA PHE A 452 -2.19 7.20 -12.89
C PHE A 452 -1.53 8.59 -13.03
N CYS A 453 -2.25 9.61 -12.57
CA CYS A 453 -1.78 11.00 -12.52
C CYS A 453 -0.68 11.14 -11.48
N GLY A 454 0.48 11.64 -11.88
CA GLY A 454 1.63 11.84 -10.97
C GLY A 454 1.40 12.92 -9.90
N LYS A 455 0.38 13.79 -10.06
CA LYS A 455 0.06 14.85 -9.09
C LYS A 455 -0.94 14.43 -8.02
N ASP A 456 -1.98 13.67 -8.40
CA ASP A 456 -3.13 13.40 -7.53
C ASP A 456 -3.49 11.90 -7.40
N GLY A 457 -2.78 11.02 -8.13
CA GLY A 457 -2.99 9.57 -8.10
C GLY A 457 -4.24 9.09 -8.84
N THR A 458 -5.03 9.96 -9.46
CA THR A 458 -6.26 9.58 -10.18
C THR A 458 -5.93 8.73 -11.40
N GLN A 459 -6.73 7.70 -11.69
CA GLN A 459 -6.60 6.91 -12.91
C GLN A 459 -6.85 7.77 -14.15
N LEU A 460 -5.95 7.65 -15.13
CA LEU A 460 -6.00 8.44 -16.35
C LEU A 460 -7.00 7.84 -17.35
N VAL A 461 -7.82 8.69 -17.98
CA VAL A 461 -8.88 8.26 -18.90
C VAL A 461 -8.45 8.56 -20.34
N LEU A 462 -8.78 7.66 -21.28
CA LEU A 462 -8.50 7.87 -22.71
C LEU A 462 -9.31 9.05 -23.26
N LEU A 463 -8.63 9.98 -23.94
CA LEU A 463 -9.31 10.98 -24.77
C LEU A 463 -9.80 10.28 -26.04
N ASN A 464 -11.12 10.30 -26.24
CA ASN A 464 -11.77 9.82 -27.47
C ASN A 464 -11.43 10.70 -28.67
#